data_AF-D8QU65-F1
#
_entry.id   AF-D8QU65-F1
#
_cell.length_a   1.000
_cell.length_b   1.000
_cell.length_c   1.000
_cell.angle_alpha   90.00
_cell.angle_beta   90.00
_cell.angle_gamma   90.00
#
_symmetry.space_group_name_H-M   'P 1'
#
loop_
_entity.id
_entity.type
_entity.pdbx_description
1 polymer ?
#
loop_
_entity_poly.entity_id
_entity_poly.type
_entity_poly.pdbx_seq_one_letter_code
_entity_poly.pdbx_strand_id
1 'polypeptide(L)' 'HKALQRMANKYGPIISLRLGMIPTVVISSPELAKEVVTTHDLNFAYRPYMVFREYFSYSSVGLVSSPHGKLWRNTRKLCT' A
#
# COMPACT_ATOMS: atom_id res chain seq x y z
N HIS A 1 -6.29 11.57 -4.91
CA HIS A 1 -4.97 11.76 -5.57
C HIS A 1 -4.63 13.24 -5.80
N LYS A 2 -5.50 14.10 -6.40
CA LYS A 2 -5.17 15.52 -6.69
C LYS A 2 -4.68 16.37 -5.51
N ALA A 3 -5.20 16.14 -4.30
CA ALA A 3 -4.73 16.84 -3.10
C ALA A 3 -3.31 16.41 -2.70
N LEU A 4 -3.03 15.10 -2.73
CA LEU A 4 -1.70 14.55 -2.45
C LEU A 4 -0.66 15.06 -3.44
N GLN A 5 -1.01 15.12 -4.74
CA GLN A 5 -0.14 15.68 -5.76
C GLN A 5 0.19 17.16 -5.50
N ARG A 6 -0.82 17.97 -5.13
CA ARG A 6 -0.60 19.38 -4.75
C ARG A 6 0.33 19.52 -3.55
N MET A 7 0.21 18.64 -2.56
CA MET A 7 1.13 18.60 -1.43
C MET A 7 2.54 18.19 -1.84
N ALA A 8 2.69 17.18 -2.69
CA ALA A 8 3.99 16.75 -3.20
C ALA A 8 4.70 17.86 -3.98
N ASN A 9 3.95 18.61 -4.80
CA ASN A 9 4.50 19.77 -5.52
C ASN A 9 5.00 20.88 -4.58
N LYS A 10 4.45 20.98 -3.37
CA LYS A 10 4.80 22.02 -2.39
C LYS A 10 5.92 21.59 -1.43
N TYR A 11 5.90 20.34 -0.99
CA TYR A 11 6.76 19.84 0.09
C TYR A 11 7.82 18.83 -0.37
N GLY A 12 7.76 18.39 -1.63
CA GLY A 12 8.66 17.39 -2.20
C GLY A 12 7.99 16.03 -2.43
N PRO A 13 8.71 15.09 -3.09
CA PRO A 13 8.15 13.82 -3.54
C PRO A 13 7.90 12.81 -2.43
N ILE A 14 8.45 13.02 -1.22
CA ILE A 14 8.21 12.20 -0.03
C ILE A 14 7.61 13.10 1.04
N ILE A 15 6.39 12.80 1.47
CA ILE A 15 5.71 13.54 2.54
C ILE A 15 5.20 12.57 3.60
N SER A 16 5.27 12.98 4.87
CA SER A 16 4.66 12.27 5.99
C SER A 16 3.44 13.05 6.48
N LEU A 17 2.32 12.35 6.63
CA LEU A 17 1.05 12.94 7.06
C LEU A 17 0.24 11.93 7.88
N ARG A 18 -0.80 12.40 8.56
CA ARG A 18 -1.76 11.52 9.25
C ARG A 18 -3.06 11.47 8.46
N LEU A 19 -3.46 10.27 8.03
CA LEU A 19 -4.79 10.02 7.46
C LEU A 19 -5.70 9.54 8.59
N GLY A 20 -6.48 10.45 9.15
CA GLY A 20 -7.17 10.20 10.42
C GLY A 20 -6.14 9.95 11.53
N MET A 21 -6.18 8.78 12.14
CA MET A 21 -5.24 8.37 13.20
C MET A 21 -4.04 7.57 12.68
N ILE A 22 -3.93 7.33 11.36
CA ILE A 22 -2.91 6.46 10.78
C ILE A 22 -1.75 7.31 10.22
N PRO A 23 -0.53 7.22 10.78
CA PRO A 23 0.65 7.81 10.18
C PRO A 23 0.90 7.19 8.80
N THR A 24 1.06 8.03 7.79
CA THR A 24 1.15 7.62 6.39
C THR A 24 2.26 8.39 5.70
N VAL A 25 3.17 7.65 5.05
CA VAL A 25 4.16 8.22 4.14
C VAL A 25 3.61 8.11 2.73
N VAL A 26 3.64 9.21 1.98
CA VAL A 26 3.20 9.29 0.59
C VAL A 26 4.42 9.51 -0.30
N ILE A 27 4.57 8.65 -1.31
CA ILE A 27 5.63 8.70 -2.32
C ILE A 27 4.99 9.14 -3.64
N SER A 28 5.50 10.24 -4.21
CA SER A 28 4.94 10.91 -5.39
C SER A 28 5.98 11.12 -6.50
N SER A 29 6.98 10.24 -6.62
CA SER A 29 7.89 10.15 -7.77
C SER A 29 7.81 8.74 -8.38
N PRO A 30 7.80 8.62 -9.72
CA PRO A 30 7.80 7.33 -10.40
C PRO A 30 9.03 6.47 -10.05
N GLU A 31 10.19 7.08 -9.94
CA GLU A 31 11.48 6.43 -9.67
C GLU A 31 11.47 5.82 -8.27
N LEU A 32 11.08 6.62 -7.26
CA LEU A 32 10.97 6.18 -5.87
C LEU A 32 9.86 5.14 -5.69
N ALA A 33 8.72 5.33 -6.36
CA ALA A 33 7.62 4.37 -6.32
C ALA A 33 8.07 3.02 -6.87
N LYS A 34 8.79 3.01 -7.99
CA LYS A 34 9.37 1.79 -8.57
C LYS A 34 10.29 1.10 -7.57
N GLU A 35 11.24 1.82 -6.99
CA GLU A 35 12.18 1.27 -6.01
C GLU A 35 11.47 0.62 -4.81
N VAL A 36 10.41 1.26 -4.30
CA VAL A 36 9.63 0.74 -3.17
C VAL A 36 8.81 -0.50 -3.53
N VAL A 37 8.21 -0.55 -4.72
CA VAL A 37 7.35 -1.67 -5.12
C VAL A 37 8.10 -2.82 -5.79
N THR A 38 9.38 -2.64 -6.15
CA THR A 38 10.23 -3.69 -6.73
C THR A 38 11.39 -4.08 -5.85
N THR A 39 12.28 -3.15 -5.53
CA THR A 39 13.55 -3.45 -4.84
C THR A 39 13.33 -3.73 -3.36
N HIS A 40 12.40 -2.99 -2.76
CA HIS A 40 12.05 -3.10 -1.34
C HIS A 40 10.64 -3.68 -1.13
N ASP A 41 10.13 -4.40 -2.11
CA ASP A 41 8.74 -4.87 -2.15
C ASP A 41 8.35 -5.64 -0.87
N LEU A 42 9.21 -6.52 -0.36
CA LEU A 42 8.98 -7.30 0.85
C LEU A 42 8.92 -6.43 2.11
N ASN A 43 9.71 -5.36 2.19
CA ASN A 43 9.71 -4.43 3.32
C ASN A 43 8.40 -3.64 3.38
N PHE A 44 7.81 -3.35 2.22
CA PHE A 44 6.56 -2.59 2.07
C PHE A 44 5.35 -3.46 1.71
N ALA A 45 5.48 -4.78 1.76
CA ALA A 45 4.40 -5.72 1.46
C ALA A 45 3.37 -5.82 2.60
N TYR A 46 3.66 -5.23 3.77
CA TYR A 46 2.70 -5.16 4.87
C TYR A 46 1.41 -4.45 4.43
N ARG A 47 0.27 -5.00 4.86
CA ARG A 47 -1.07 -4.47 4.54
C ARG A 47 -1.76 -4.09 5.85
N PRO A 48 -1.78 -2.80 6.24
CA PRO A 48 -2.40 -2.34 7.47
C PRO A 48 -3.85 -2.79 7.59
N TYR A 49 -4.23 -3.27 8.76
CA TYR A 49 -5.63 -3.60 9.01
C TYR A 49 -6.48 -2.33 8.90
N MET A 50 -7.59 -2.45 8.17
CA MET A 50 -8.59 -1.42 8.02
C MET A 50 -9.94 -2.09 8.22
N VAL A 51 -10.81 -1.52 9.05
CA VAL A 51 -12.14 -2.07 9.38
C VAL A 51 -12.95 -2.39 8.12
N PHE A 52 -12.81 -1.57 7.07
CA PHE A 52 -13.41 -1.82 5.75
C PHE A 52 -13.09 -3.23 5.19
N ARG A 53 -11.88 -3.75 5.42
CA ARG A 53 -11.47 -5.07 4.88
C ARG A 53 -12.23 -6.24 5.52
N GLU A 54 -12.71 -6.06 6.75
CA GLU A 54 -13.50 -7.08 7.43
C GLU A 54 -14.86 -7.26 6.76
N TYR A 55 -15.53 -6.15 6.46
CA TYR A 55 -16.87 -6.15 5.88
C TYR A 55 -16.90 -6.30 4.36
N PHE A 56 -15.89 -5.79 3.66
CA PHE A 56 -15.91 -5.71 2.19
C PHE A 56 -14.91 -6.63 1.48
N SER A 57 -14.06 -7.36 2.21
CA SER A 57 -13.01 -8.19 1.60
C SER A 57 -12.94 -9.60 2.17
N TYR A 58 -14.08 -10.21 2.49
CA TYR A 58 -14.16 -11.56 3.05
C TYR A 58 -13.16 -11.77 4.19
N SER A 59 -13.17 -10.88 5.19
CA SER A 59 -12.21 -10.91 6.30
C SER A 59 -10.74 -10.83 5.87
N SER A 60 -10.43 -10.03 4.85
CA SER A 60 -9.09 -9.89 4.24
C SER A 60 -8.55 -11.13 3.52
N VAL A 61 -9.41 -12.04 3.04
CA VAL A 61 -8.98 -13.21 2.27
C VAL A 61 -9.11 -12.92 0.77
N GLY A 62 -7.98 -12.89 0.05
CA GLY A 62 -7.95 -12.65 -1.39
C GLY A 62 -6.66 -12.01 -1.90
N LEU A 63 -6.54 -11.89 -3.21
CA LEU A 63 -5.33 -11.39 -3.90
C LEU A 63 -5.00 -9.92 -3.57
N VAL A 64 -6.02 -9.10 -3.32
CA VAL A 64 -5.87 -7.65 -3.09
C VAL A 64 -5.59 -7.33 -1.62
N SER A 65 -6.28 -8.03 -0.71
CA SER A 65 -6.37 -7.67 0.70
C SER A 65 -5.70 -8.65 1.64
N SER A 66 -5.21 -9.83 1.24
CA SER A 66 -4.53 -10.70 2.20
C SER A 66 -3.18 -10.15 2.65
N PRO A 67 -2.83 -10.28 3.95
CA PRO A 67 -1.47 -10.04 4.42
C PRO A 67 -0.48 -10.88 3.61
N HIS A 68 0.70 -10.30 3.35
CA HIS A 68 1.74 -11.02 2.63
C HIS A 68 2.15 -12.29 3.40
N GLY A 69 2.05 -13.46 2.75
CA GLY A 69 2.22 -14.75 3.40
C GLY A 69 1.97 -15.93 2.46
N LYS A 70 2.05 -17.16 2.97
CA LYS A 70 1.88 -18.39 2.17
C LYS A 70 0.55 -18.42 1.41
N LEU A 71 -0.54 -18.03 2.08
CA LEU A 71 -1.87 -17.94 1.49
C LEU A 71 -1.88 -16.99 0.29
N TRP A 72 -1.47 -15.73 0.48
CA TRP A 72 -1.42 -14.74 -0.60
C TRP A 72 -0.53 -15.17 -1.77
N ARG A 73 0.66 -15.74 -1.49
CA ARG A 73 1.58 -16.23 -2.53
C ARG A 73 0.96 -17.36 -3.36
N ASN A 74 0.28 -18.30 -2.72
CA ASN A 74 -0.39 -19.39 -3.41
C ASN A 74 -1.57 -18.89 -4.26
N THR A 75 -2.41 -18.01 -3.71
CA THR A 75 -3.52 -17.40 -4.46
C THR A 75 -3.00 -16.62 -5.67
N ARG A 76 -1.92 -15.84 -5.52
CA ARG A 76 -1.30 -15.12 -6.64
C ARG A 76 -0.83 -16.07 -7.74
N LYS A 77 -0.14 -17.16 -7.39
CA LYS A 77 0.31 -18.18 -8.35
C LYS A 77 -0.82 -18.87 -9.11
N LEU A 78 -2.02 -18.97 -8.54
CA LEU A 78 -3.17 -19.57 -9.22
C LEU A 78 -3.85 -18.61 -10.21
N CYS A 79 -3.70 -17.30 -10.01
CA CYS A 79 -4.33 -16.27 -10.83
C CYS A 79 -3.38 -15.64 -11.87
N THR A 80 -2.14 -16.11 -11.96
CA THR A 80 -1.14 -15.67 -12.95
C THR A 80 -0.66 -16.87 -13.75
#